data_AF-A0A956SZ64-F1
#
_entry.id   AF-A0A956SZ64-F1
#
_cell.length_a   1.000
_cell.length_b   1.000
_cell.length_c   1.000
_cell.angle_alpha   90.00
_cell.angle_beta   90.00
_cell.angle_gamma   90.00
#
_symmetry.space_group_name_H-M   'P 1'
#
loop_
_entity.id
_entity.type
_entity.pdbx_description
1 polymer ?
#
loop_
_entity_poly.entity_id
_entity_poly.type
_entity_poly.pdbx_seq_one_letter_code
_entity_poly.pdbx_strand_id
1 'polypeptide(L)'
;MDYDVIVIGSGFGGSVSALRMAQKGYRVLVLEKGRRFEADDFPKTNRQLSRWLWAPPLGWKGLFKMTFLPHITALSGVGVGGGSLVYANTLPTPPKSFFQGQGWAHLAD
;
A
#
# COMPACT_ATOMS: atom_id res chain seq x y z
N MET A 1 1.21 -13.79 21.89
CA MET A 1 1.28 -12.30 21.89
C MET A 1 -0.12 -11.82 21.57
N ASP A 2 -0.64 -10.88 22.35
CA ASP A 2 -1.98 -10.32 22.15
C ASP A 2 -1.87 -8.92 21.55
N TYR A 3 -2.76 -8.59 20.62
CA TYR A 3 -2.85 -7.29 19.95
C TYR A 3 -4.28 -6.77 20.05
N ASP A 4 -4.42 -5.45 20.20
CA ASP A 4 -5.74 -4.82 20.32
C ASP A 4 -6.28 -4.44 18.93
N VAL A 5 -5.37 -4.21 17.96
CA VAL A 5 -5.70 -3.89 16.57
C VAL A 5 -4.77 -4.64 15.62
N ILE A 6 -5.34 -5.23 14.57
CA ILE A 6 -4.58 -5.81 13.46
C ILE A 6 -4.89 -5.03 12.18
N VAL A 7 -3.85 -4.50 11.54
CA VAL A 7 -3.93 -3.81 10.25
C VAL A 7 -3.38 -4.72 9.17
N ILE A 8 -4.19 -5.02 8.15
CA ILE A 8 -3.79 -5.84 7.01
C ILE A 8 -3.39 -4.93 5.85
N GLY A 9 -2.11 -5.00 5.48
CA GLY A 9 -1.48 -4.16 4.47
C GLY A 9 -0.87 -2.89 5.05
N SER A 10 0.30 -2.53 4.54
CA SER A 10 1.11 -1.40 5.03
C SER A 10 1.11 -0.18 4.10
N GLY A 11 0.10 -0.08 3.22
CA GLY A 11 -0.07 1.07 2.32
C GLY A 11 -0.42 2.37 3.05
N PHE A 12 -0.81 3.42 2.30
CA PHE A 12 -1.19 4.73 2.88
C PHE A 12 -2.24 4.61 3.99
N GLY A 13 -3.38 3.96 3.71
CA GLY A 13 -4.45 3.78 4.69
C GLY A 13 -3.97 2.97 5.91
N GLY A 14 -3.33 1.82 5.68
CA GLY A 14 -2.84 0.96 6.76
C GLY A 14 -1.80 1.65 7.65
N SER A 15 -0.84 2.37 7.07
CA SER A 15 0.17 3.12 7.82
C SER A 15 -0.44 4.24 8.66
N VAL A 16 -1.39 5.00 8.12
CA VAL A 16 -2.09 6.06 8.87
C VAL A 16 -2.95 5.47 9.98
N SER A 17 -3.73 4.43 9.70
CA SER A 17 -4.53 3.73 10.71
C SER A 17 -3.64 3.18 11.83
N ALA A 18 -2.54 2.50 11.50
CA ALA A 18 -1.60 1.96 12.48
C ALA A 18 -1.00 3.05 13.36
N LEU A 19 -0.55 4.17 12.76
CA LEU A 19 -0.03 5.32 13.49
C LEU A 19 -1.07 5.88 14.47
N ARG A 20 -2.29 6.13 14.02
CA ARG A 20 -3.34 6.73 14.87
C ARG A 20 -3.77 5.81 16.01
N MET A 21 -3.86 4.50 15.77
CA MET A 21 -4.19 3.53 16.82
C MET A 21 -3.05 3.39 17.83
N ALA A 22 -1.79 3.33 17.38
CA ALA A 22 -0.64 3.30 18.27
C ALA A 22 -0.53 4.59 19.11
N GLN A 23 -0.79 5.77 18.53
CA GLN A 23 -0.83 7.04 19.27
C GLN A 23 -1.90 7.07 20.38
N LYS A 24 -2.98 6.31 20.22
CA LYS A 24 -4.02 6.13 21.25
C LYS A 24 -3.64 5.09 22.32
N GLY A 25 -2.47 4.47 22.21
CA GLY A 25 -1.94 3.51 23.19
C GLY A 25 -2.30 2.05 22.91
N TYR A 26 -2.91 1.73 21.75
CA TYR A 26 -3.21 0.34 21.38
C TYR A 26 -1.94 -0.41 20.96
N ARG A 27 -1.89 -1.71 21.26
CA ARG A 27 -0.91 -2.65 20.69
C ARG A 27 -1.36 -3.03 19.29
N VAL A 28 -0.67 -2.49 18.28
CA VAL A 28 -1.02 -2.67 16.87
C VAL A 28 -0.08 -3.67 16.20
N LEU A 29 -0.65 -4.68 15.53
CA LEU A 29 0.06 -5.54 14.59
C LEU A 29 -0.22 -5.08 13.16
N VAL A 30 0.83 -4.89 12.35
CA VAL A 30 0.69 -4.64 10.91
C VAL A 30 1.19 -5.86 10.15
N LEU A 31 0.35 -6.43 9.30
CA LEU A 31 0.69 -7.58 8.45
C LEU A 31 0.82 -7.14 7.00
N GLU A 32 2.02 -7.32 6.44
CA GLU A 32 2.32 -7.04 5.04
C GLU A 32 2.77 -8.34 4.35
N LYS A 33 2.24 -8.60 3.14
CA LYS A 33 2.57 -9.82 2.39
C LYS A 33 3.94 -9.72 1.70
N GLY A 34 4.33 -8.50 1.33
CA GLY A 34 5.62 -8.22 0.71
C GLY A 34 6.73 -8.05 1.72
N ARG A 35 7.96 -7.88 1.23
CA ARG A 35 9.13 -7.62 2.07
C ARG A 35 9.26 -6.14 2.42
N ARG A 36 10.10 -5.84 3.40
CA ARG A 36 10.68 -4.51 3.57
C ARG A 36 11.78 -4.32 2.51
N PHE A 37 11.79 -3.16 1.86
CA PHE A 37 12.77 -2.78 0.86
C PHE A 37 13.65 -1.67 1.44
N GLU A 38 14.95 -1.88 1.40
CA GLU A 38 15.95 -0.84 1.63
C GLU A 38 16.36 -0.22 0.27
N ALA A 39 17.09 0.90 0.29
CA ALA A 39 17.45 1.63 -0.94
C ALA A 39 18.13 0.74 -2.00
N ASP A 40 19.01 -0.17 -1.59
CA ASP A 40 19.74 -1.08 -2.49
C ASP A 40 18.90 -2.25 -3.02
N ASP A 41 17.73 -2.50 -2.43
CA ASP A 41 16.80 -3.53 -2.91
C ASP A 41 16.06 -3.08 -4.18
N PHE A 42 15.96 -1.77 -4.42
CA PHE A 42 15.20 -1.24 -5.55
C PHE A 42 15.86 -1.62 -6.89
N PRO A 43 15.06 -2.10 -7.87
CA PRO A 43 15.58 -2.42 -9.18
C PRO A 43 16.04 -1.14 -9.87
N LYS A 44 17.32 -1.08 -10.26
CA LYS A 44 17.86 0.05 -11.05
C LYS A 44 17.21 0.19 -12.42
N THR A 45 16.66 -0.91 -12.95
CA THR A 45 15.95 -0.96 -14.22
C THR A 45 14.86 -2.03 -14.18
N ASN A 46 13.81 -1.87 -14.99
CA ASN A 46 12.71 -2.84 -15.10
C ASN A 46 13.13 -4.19 -15.73
N ARG A 47 14.37 -4.28 -16.24
CA ARG A 47 14.94 -5.53 -16.75
C ARG A 47 15.30 -6.51 -15.62
N GLN A 48 15.46 -6.03 -14.39
CA GLN A 48 15.69 -6.86 -13.22
C GLN A 48 14.37 -7.48 -12.74
N LEU A 49 13.77 -8.34 -13.57
CA LEU A 49 12.40 -8.82 -13.43
C LEU A 49 12.11 -9.42 -12.05
N SER A 50 13.03 -10.21 -11.47
CA SER A 50 12.82 -10.83 -10.16
C SER A 50 12.77 -9.84 -8.99
N ARG A 51 13.41 -8.67 -9.14
CA ARG A 51 13.39 -7.56 -8.17
C ARG A 51 12.29 -6.54 -8.46
N TRP A 52 11.87 -6.44 -9.72
CA TRP A 52 10.85 -5.50 -10.15
C TRP A 52 9.44 -6.08 -10.03
N LEU A 53 9.18 -7.24 -10.63
CA LEU A 53 7.85 -7.83 -10.72
C LEU A 53 7.55 -8.77 -9.54
N TRP A 54 6.34 -8.66 -9.00
CA TRP A 54 5.79 -9.60 -8.03
C TRP A 54 5.12 -10.76 -8.77
N ALA A 55 5.82 -11.89 -8.85
CA ALA A 55 5.31 -13.16 -9.37
C ALA A 55 5.79 -14.33 -8.50
N PRO A 56 5.19 -14.53 -7.30
CA PRO A 56 5.64 -15.54 -6.34
C PRO A 56 5.74 -16.97 -6.88
N PRO A 57 4.86 -17.45 -7.79
CA PRO A 57 5.01 -18.77 -8.39
C PRO A 57 6.33 -18.95 -9.17
N LEU A 58 6.93 -17.86 -9.66
CA LEU A 58 8.24 -17.87 -10.32
C LEU A 58 9.41 -17.58 -9.36
N GLY A 59 9.13 -17.49 -8.05
CA GLY A 59 10.10 -17.04 -7.04
C GLY A 59 10.39 -15.54 -7.08
N TRP A 60 9.72 -14.78 -7.94
CA TRP A 60 9.94 -13.33 -8.08
C TRP A 60 9.12 -12.56 -7.05
N LYS A 61 9.82 -11.84 -6.17
CA LYS A 61 9.24 -11.10 -5.05
C LYS A 61 9.54 -9.61 -5.15
N GLY A 62 9.48 -9.09 -6.38
CA GLY A 62 9.66 -7.67 -6.64
C GLY A 62 8.51 -6.81 -6.12
N LEU A 63 8.72 -5.51 -6.10
CA LEU A 63 7.79 -4.55 -5.50
C LEU A 63 6.55 -4.22 -6.37
N PHE A 64 6.55 -4.59 -7.65
CA PHE A 64 5.53 -4.20 -8.62
C PHE A 64 4.50 -5.30 -8.93
N LYS A 65 3.26 -5.02 -8.54
CA LYS A 65 1.95 -5.66 -8.77
C LYS A 65 1.30 -5.51 -10.15
N MET A 66 1.28 -6.50 -11.06
CA MET A 66 0.31 -6.49 -12.17
C MET A 66 -0.81 -7.50 -11.92
N THR A 67 -2.06 -7.02 -11.88
CA THR A 67 -3.25 -7.88 -11.80
C THR A 67 -4.07 -7.68 -13.07
N PHE A 68 -4.14 -8.70 -13.91
CA PHE A 68 -4.92 -8.69 -15.15
C PHE A 68 -6.36 -9.10 -14.85
N LEU A 69 -7.30 -8.20 -15.16
CA LEU A 69 -8.74 -8.46 -15.16
C LEU A 69 -9.24 -8.38 -16.61
N PRO A 70 -10.47 -8.86 -16.93
CA PRO A 70 -10.93 -8.98 -18.31
C PRO A 70 -10.85 -7.70 -19.16
N HIS A 71 -11.01 -6.53 -18.53
CA HIS A 71 -11.03 -5.23 -19.23
C HIS A 71 -10.03 -4.21 -18.70
N ILE A 72 -9.42 -4.49 -17.55
CA ILE A 72 -8.51 -3.54 -16.88
C ILE A 72 -7.29 -4.28 -16.36
N THR A 73 -6.14 -3.61 -16.36
CA THR A 73 -4.97 -4.06 -15.62
C THR A 73 -4.79 -3.16 -14.41
N ALA A 74 -4.88 -3.74 -13.22
CA ALA A 74 -4.65 -3.02 -11.97
C ALA A 74 -3.17 -3.10 -11.58
N LEU A 75 -2.52 -1.94 -11.48
CA LEU A 75 -1.15 -1.78 -11.04
C LEU A 75 -1.10 -1.48 -9.54
N SER A 76 -0.23 -2.14 -8.79
CA SER A 76 -0.14 -1.99 -7.33
C SER A 76 1.28 -2.19 -6.82
N GLY A 77 1.57 -1.73 -5.61
CA GLY A 77 2.83 -2.02 -4.91
C GLY A 77 2.66 -3.18 -3.93
N VAL A 78 3.71 -3.99 -3.74
CA VAL A 78 3.77 -5.07 -2.75
C VAL A 78 5.04 -4.94 -1.92
N GLY A 79 4.89 -4.78 -0.60
CA GLY A 79 6.00 -4.49 0.30
C GLY A 79 5.61 -3.52 1.40
N VAL A 80 6.49 -3.33 2.38
CA VAL A 80 6.28 -2.34 3.46
C VAL A 80 6.18 -0.94 2.84
N GLY A 81 4.99 -0.33 2.91
CA GLY A 81 4.63 0.93 2.24
C GLY A 81 3.61 0.76 1.09
N GLY A 82 3.45 -0.45 0.57
CA GLY A 82 2.46 -0.78 -0.46
C GLY A 82 2.60 0.09 -1.71
N GLY A 83 1.52 0.78 -2.09
CA GLY A 83 1.51 1.65 -3.27
C GLY A 83 2.52 2.80 -3.25
N SER A 84 2.98 3.23 -2.07
CA SER A 84 4.00 4.30 -1.98
C SER A 84 5.36 3.90 -2.57
N LEU A 85 5.61 2.61 -2.75
CA LEU A 85 6.83 2.11 -3.38
C LEU A 85 6.84 2.29 -4.91
N VAL A 86 5.66 2.51 -5.53
CA VAL A 86 5.48 2.49 -7.00
C VAL A 86 4.73 3.69 -7.57
N TYR A 87 4.10 4.51 -6.72
CA TYR A 87 3.31 5.66 -7.17
C TYR A 87 4.20 6.78 -7.75
N ALA A 88 3.58 7.65 -8.54
CA ALA A 88 4.25 8.75 -9.23
C ALA A 88 4.56 9.99 -8.36
N ASN A 89 4.41 9.89 -7.02
CA ASN A 89 4.58 11.02 -6.10
C ASN A 89 3.72 12.26 -6.39
N THR A 90 2.59 12.09 -7.09
CA THR A 90 1.62 13.15 -7.34
C THR A 90 0.59 13.21 -6.20
N LEU A 91 0.43 14.37 -5.57
CA LEU A 91 -0.42 14.56 -4.39
C LEU A 91 -1.50 15.63 -4.62
N PRO A 92 -2.40 15.47 -5.60
CA PRO A 92 -3.50 16.40 -5.80
C PRO A 92 -4.47 16.32 -4.61
N THR A 93 -4.89 17.48 -4.12
CA THR A 93 -5.94 17.56 -3.09
C THR A 93 -7.29 17.74 -3.78
N PRO A 94 -8.29 16.86 -3.52
CA PRO A 94 -9.62 17.05 -4.07
C PRO A 94 -10.24 18.39 -3.62
N PRO A 95 -11.04 19.06 -4.46
CA PRO A 95 -11.73 20.29 -4.06
C PRO A 95 -12.76 20.00 -2.97
N LYS A 96 -13.13 21.02 -2.18
CA LYS A 96 -14.12 20.88 -1.10
C LYS A 96 -15.45 20.26 -1.56
N SER A 97 -15.88 20.57 -2.79
CA SER A 97 -17.10 20.03 -3.38
C SER A 97 -17.10 18.50 -3.48
N PHE A 98 -15.94 17.87 -3.62
CA PHE A 98 -15.82 16.40 -3.62
C PHE A 98 -16.29 15.80 -2.29
N PHE A 99 -15.81 16.36 -1.17
CA PHE A 99 -16.15 15.89 0.17
C PHE A 99 -17.57 16.28 0.61
N GLN A 100 -18.14 17.30 -0.01
CA GLN A 100 -19.54 17.72 0.19
C GLN A 100 -20.54 16.91 -0.65
N GLY A 101 -20.06 16.03 -1.54
CA GLY A 101 -20.93 15.16 -2.33
C GLY A 101 -21.69 14.17 -1.45
N GLN A 102 -22.87 13.74 -1.91
CA GLN A 102 -23.78 12.86 -1.16
C GLN A 102 -23.11 11.58 -0.64
N GLY A 103 -22.14 11.02 -1.38
CA GLY A 103 -21.42 9.82 -0.99
C GLY A 103 -20.41 9.98 0.16
N TRP A 104 -20.07 11.22 0.53
CA TRP A 104 -19.02 11.50 1.53
C TRP A 104 -19.49 12.39 2.69
N ALA A 105 -20.42 13.31 2.43
CA ALA A 105 -20.77 14.35 3.39
C ALA A 105 -21.26 13.83 4.75
N HIS A 106 -21.86 12.64 4.78
CA HIS A 106 -22.42 11.99 5.96
C HIS A 106 -21.43 11.09 6.71
N LEU A 107 -20.18 10.97 6.24
CA LEU A 107 -19.16 10.11 6.88
C LEU A 107 -18.26 10.87 7.87
N ALA A 108 -18.40 12.19 7.94
CA ALA A 108 -17.54 13.08 8.75
C ALA A 108 -18.22 13.55 10.05
N ASP A 109 -19.32 12.90 10.44
CA ASP A 109 -20.10 13.16 11.65
C ASP A 109 -19.36 12.74 12.93
#